data_AF-A0A328CWY5-F1
#
_entry.id   AF-A0A328CWY5-F1
#
_cell.length_a   1.000
_cell.length_b   1.000
_cell.length_c   1.000
_cell.angle_alpha   90.00
_cell.angle_beta   90.00
_cell.angle_gamma   90.00
#
_symmetry.space_group_name_H-M   'P 1'
#
loop_
_entity.id
_entity.type
_entity.pdbx_description
1 polymer ?
#
loop_
_entity_poly.entity_id
_entity_poly.type
_entity_poly.pdbx_seq_one_letter_code
_entity_poly.pdbx_strand_id
1 'polypeptide(L)'
;MLMSYVQELNEKFVLQLSLKMASYLWRKYADYLYTKWERTILWDMVEPYRRPKSFTPLVATYICAFYTGVIGAAITEQIYKEKCWENHPGEAVPLMKPIFYGGPWRVMRGDVPPTGKFEL
;
A
#
# COMPACT_ATOMS: atom_id res chain seq x y z
N MET A 1 -28.06 -63.43 -10.21
CA MET A 1 -27.59 -63.32 -11.60
C MET A 1 -28.14 -62.07 -12.29
N LEU A 2 -29.46 -61.85 -12.36
CA LEU A 2 -30.02 -60.61 -12.94
C LEU A 2 -29.58 -59.33 -12.22
N MET A 3 -29.55 -59.33 -10.89
CA MET A 3 -29.12 -58.15 -10.11
C MET A 3 -27.64 -57.78 -10.31
N SER A 4 -26.76 -58.76 -10.55
CA SER A 4 -25.33 -58.48 -10.82
C SER A 4 -25.13 -57.85 -12.21
N TYR A 5 -25.91 -58.28 -13.22
CA TYR A 5 -25.88 -57.66 -14.55
C TYR A 5 -26.42 -56.22 -14.55
N VAL A 6 -27.46 -55.95 -13.76
CA VAL A 6 -28.01 -54.59 -13.59
C VAL A 6 -26.98 -53.67 -12.92
N GLN A 7 -26.24 -54.17 -11.93
CA GLN A 7 -25.16 -53.44 -11.27
C GLN A 7 -24.05 -53.05 -12.27
N GLU A 8 -23.61 -54.01 -13.10
CA GLU A 8 -22.52 -53.81 -14.06
C GLU A 8 -22.89 -52.82 -15.19
N LEU A 9 -24.15 -52.85 -15.65
CA LEU A 9 -24.68 -51.89 -16.62
C LEU A 9 -24.74 -50.47 -16.05
N ASN A 10 -25.13 -50.34 -14.78
CA ASN A 10 -25.18 -49.05 -14.11
C ASN A 10 -23.77 -48.46 -13.95
N GLU A 11 -22.78 -49.27 -13.56
CA GLU A 11 -21.39 -48.82 -13.48
C GLU A 11 -20.85 -48.37 -14.84
N LYS A 12 -21.08 -49.12 -15.91
CA LYS A 12 -20.66 -48.72 -17.27
C LYS A 12 -21.33 -47.43 -17.74
N PHE A 13 -22.60 -47.23 -17.41
CA PHE A 13 -23.33 -46.00 -17.73
C PHE A 13 -22.77 -44.79 -16.94
N VAL A 14 -22.54 -44.95 -15.65
CA VAL A 14 -21.95 -43.91 -14.78
C VAL A 14 -20.53 -43.56 -15.23
N LEU A 15 -19.72 -44.55 -15.61
CA LEU A 15 -18.37 -44.32 -16.14
C LEU A 15 -18.40 -43.58 -17.48
N GLN A 16 -19.30 -43.94 -18.39
CA GLN A 16 -19.49 -43.21 -19.65
C GLN A 16 -19.94 -41.76 -19.42
N LEU A 17 -20.87 -41.53 -18.49
CA LEU A 17 -21.33 -40.20 -18.13
C LEU A 17 -20.20 -39.37 -17.51
N SER A 18 -19.41 -39.98 -16.62
CA SER A 18 -18.26 -39.36 -15.96
C SER A 18 -17.17 -38.95 -16.96
N LEU A 19 -16.82 -39.82 -17.92
CA LEU A 19 -15.85 -39.51 -18.96
C LEU A 19 -16.32 -38.37 -19.89
N LYS A 20 -17.62 -38.33 -20.21
CA LYS A 20 -18.22 -37.21 -20.97
C LYS A 20 -18.18 -35.90 -20.17
N MET A 21 -18.50 -35.94 -18.89
CA MET A 21 -18.43 -34.76 -18.01
C MET A 21 -16.99 -34.25 -17.84
N ALA A 22 -16.04 -35.17 -17.61
CA ALA A 22 -14.62 -34.85 -17.44
C ALA A 22 -14.02 -34.26 -18.72
N SER A 23 -14.34 -34.83 -19.90
CA SER A 23 -13.88 -34.27 -21.18
C SER A 23 -14.50 -32.91 -21.49
N TYR A 24 -15.77 -32.68 -21.13
CA TYR A 24 -16.41 -31.37 -21.24
C TYR A 24 -15.75 -30.34 -20.34
N LEU A 25 -15.51 -30.68 -19.06
CA LEU A 25 -14.82 -29.82 -18.11
C LEU A 25 -13.38 -29.52 -18.57
N TRP A 26 -12.66 -30.51 -19.07
CA TRP A 26 -11.31 -30.34 -19.59
C TRP A 26 -11.27 -29.39 -20.79
N ARG A 27 -12.19 -29.55 -21.75
CA ARG A 27 -12.33 -28.63 -22.88
C ARG A 27 -12.64 -27.20 -22.41
N LYS A 28 -13.59 -27.04 -21.50
CA LYS A 28 -13.93 -25.71 -20.94
C LYS A 28 -12.77 -25.06 -20.19
N TYR A 29 -11.99 -25.85 -19.45
CA TYR A 29 -10.81 -25.36 -18.78
C TYR A 29 -9.71 -24.95 -19.77
N ALA A 30 -9.48 -25.75 -20.80
CA ALA A 30 -8.52 -25.43 -21.86
C ALA A 30 -8.92 -24.15 -22.61
N ASP A 31 -10.19 -24.00 -22.98
CA ASP A 31 -10.72 -22.79 -23.63
C ASP A 31 -10.56 -21.56 -22.73
N TYR A 32 -10.81 -21.70 -21.42
CA TYR A 32 -10.63 -20.63 -20.45
C TYR A 32 -9.16 -20.20 -20.34
N LEU A 33 -8.23 -21.16 -20.23
CA LEU A 33 -6.81 -20.87 -20.19
C LEU A 33 -6.34 -20.18 -21.48
N TYR A 34 -6.78 -20.68 -22.63
CA TYR A 34 -6.41 -20.14 -23.94
C TYR A 34 -6.88 -18.69 -24.10
N THR A 35 -8.15 -18.42 -23.81
CA THR A 35 -8.71 -17.06 -23.88
C THR A 35 -8.09 -16.11 -22.84
N LYS A 36 -7.70 -16.61 -21.67
CA LYS A 36 -6.96 -15.82 -20.68
C LYS A 36 -5.57 -15.44 -21.19
N TRP A 37 -4.86 -16.38 -21.82
CA TRP A 37 -3.53 -16.16 -22.41
C TRP A 37 -3.55 -15.17 -23.57
N GLU A 38 -4.50 -15.30 -24.50
CA GLU A 38 -4.66 -14.34 -25.60
C GLU A 38 -4.93 -12.93 -25.07
N ARG A 39 -5.78 -12.79 -24.06
CA ARG A 39 -6.03 -11.49 -23.43
C ARG A 39 -4.76 -10.89 -22.83
N THR A 40 -3.96 -11.67 -22.10
CA THR A 40 -2.70 -11.17 -21.53
C THR A 40 -1.70 -10.75 -22.61
N ILE A 41 -1.56 -11.53 -23.69
CA ILE A 41 -0.66 -11.19 -24.80
C ILE A 41 -1.14 -9.90 -25.50
N LEU A 42 -2.44 -9.74 -25.72
CA LEU A 42 -2.99 -8.52 -26.29
C LEU A 42 -2.74 -7.30 -25.40
N TRP A 43 -2.87 -7.46 -24.07
CA TRP A 43 -2.53 -6.39 -23.13
C TRP A 43 -1.04 -6.04 -23.17
N ASP A 44 -0.16 -7.03 -23.21
CA ASP A 44 1.29 -6.84 -23.30
C ASP A 44 1.70 -6.18 -24.63
N MET A 45 1.00 -6.47 -25.73
CA MET A 45 1.20 -5.83 -27.03
C MET A 45 0.69 -4.37 -27.06
N VAL A 46 -0.34 -4.04 -26.28
CA VAL A 46 -0.92 -2.68 -26.20
C VAL A 46 -0.18 -1.80 -25.19
N GLU A 47 0.45 -2.39 -24.16
CA GLU A 47 1.17 -1.68 -23.11
C GLU A 47 2.21 -0.66 -23.63
N PRO A 48 3.01 -0.94 -24.69
CA PRO A 48 3.95 0.03 -25.26
C PRO A 48 3.28 1.23 -25.94
N TYR A 49 2.04 1.08 -26.42
CA TYR A 49 1.25 2.15 -27.04
C TYR A 49 0.44 2.95 -26.01
N ARG A 50 0.41 2.50 -24.75
CA ARG A 50 -0.24 3.20 -23.66
C ARG A 50 0.57 4.46 -23.33
N ARG A 51 -0.11 5.60 -23.20
CA ARG A 51 0.50 6.84 -22.71
C ARG A 51 1.22 6.55 -21.38
N PRO A 52 2.49 6.96 -21.20
CA PRO A 52 3.20 6.77 -19.94
C PRO A 52 2.35 7.34 -18.80
N LYS A 53 2.22 6.58 -17.70
CA LYS A 53 1.49 7.03 -16.51
C LYS A 53 2.04 8.40 -16.14
N SER A 54 1.15 9.40 -16.11
CA SER A 54 1.55 10.78 -15.89
C SER A 54 2.29 10.87 -14.55
N PHE A 55 3.31 11.72 -14.47
CA PHE A 55 4.03 12.01 -13.22
C PHE A 55 3.17 12.82 -12.23
N THR A 56 2.02 13.32 -12.68
CA THR A 56 1.08 14.15 -11.92
C THR A 56 0.57 13.55 -10.60
N PRO A 57 0.22 12.25 -10.47
CA PRO A 57 -0.26 11.72 -9.20
C PRO A 57 0.87 11.64 -8.17
N LEU A 58 2.13 11.43 -8.59
CA LEU A 58 3.27 11.49 -7.69
C LEU A 58 3.49 12.93 -7.20
N VAL A 59 3.53 13.91 -8.11
CA VAL A 59 3.68 15.32 -7.71
C VAL A 59 2.55 15.75 -6.76
N ALA A 60 1.31 15.34 -7.05
CA ALA A 60 0.17 15.65 -6.21
C ALA A 60 0.31 15.05 -4.80
N THR A 61 0.74 13.79 -4.66
CA THR A 61 0.94 13.18 -3.33
C THR A 61 2.08 13.84 -2.58
N TYR A 62 3.18 14.22 -3.25
CA TYR A 62 4.27 14.97 -2.61
C TYR A 62 3.82 16.33 -2.08
N ILE A 63 3.05 17.09 -2.87
CA ILE A 63 2.50 18.39 -2.46
C ILE A 63 1.59 18.22 -1.24
N CYS A 64 0.65 17.27 -1.31
CA CYS A 64 -0.25 17.00 -0.20
C CYS A 64 0.51 16.60 1.07
N ALA A 65 1.47 15.68 0.97
CA ALA A 65 2.27 15.21 2.11
C ALA A 65 3.13 16.33 2.72
N PHE A 66 3.67 17.23 1.90
CA PHE A 66 4.43 18.38 2.37
C PHE A 66 3.54 19.33 3.18
N TYR A 67 2.40 19.75 2.61
CA TYR A 67 1.52 20.71 3.29
C TYR A 67 0.84 20.14 4.53
N THR A 68 0.49 18.85 4.55
CA THR A 68 -0.04 18.21 5.77
C THR A 68 1.01 18.19 6.88
N GLY A 69 2.28 17.95 6.56
CA GLY A 69 3.39 18.04 7.52
C GLY A 69 3.57 19.45 8.09
N VAL A 70 3.56 20.48 7.23
CA VAL A 70 3.70 21.89 7.66
C VAL A 70 2.53 22.31 8.57
N ILE A 71 1.30 21.98 8.19
CA ILE A 71 0.11 22.31 8.98
C ILE A 71 0.13 21.58 10.33
N GLY A 72 0.47 20.28 10.33
CA GLY A 72 0.59 19.50 11.57
C GLY A 72 1.66 20.05 12.51
N ALA A 73 2.81 20.47 11.98
CA ALA A 73 3.86 21.11 12.76
C ALA A 73 3.42 22.46 13.34
N ALA A 74 2.70 23.26 12.55
CA ALA A 74 2.17 24.54 13.03
C ALA A 74 1.14 24.36 14.17
N ILE A 75 0.22 23.40 14.03
CA ILE A 75 -0.78 23.11 15.07
C ILE A 75 -0.11 22.63 16.36
N THR A 76 0.85 21.72 16.25
CA THR A 76 1.56 21.18 17.42
C THR A 76 2.38 22.27 18.15
N GLU A 77 3.02 23.18 17.40
CA GLU A 77 3.69 24.36 17.95
C GLU A 77 2.72 25.28 18.71
N GLN A 78 1.52 25.54 18.18
CA GLN A 78 0.55 26.40 18.86
C GLN A 78 0.02 25.76 20.16
N ILE A 79 -0.36 24.48 20.12
CA ILE A 79 -0.81 23.76 21.32
C ILE A 79 0.30 23.74 22.40
N TYR A 80 1.56 23.56 21.99
CA TYR A 80 2.70 23.64 22.90
C TYR A 80 2.80 25.00 23.59
N LYS A 81 2.58 26.09 22.83
CA LYS A 81 2.63 27.45 23.37
C LYS A 81 1.50 27.75 24.33
N GLU A 82 0.28 27.36 23.99
CA GLU A 82 -0.89 27.50 24.87
C GLU A 82 -0.64 26.82 26.21
N LYS A 83 -0.17 25.56 26.19
CA LYS A 83 0.17 24.82 27.40
C LYS A 83 1.32 25.45 28.19
N CYS A 84 2.30 26.06 27.53
CA CYS A 84 3.39 26.75 28.21
C CYS A 84 2.87 27.97 28.97
N TRP A 85 2.00 28.77 28.35
CA TRP A 85 1.39 29.94 28.97
C TRP A 85 0.49 29.63 30.17
N GLU A 86 -0.23 28.50 30.14
CA GLU A 86 -1.01 28.05 31.29
C GLU A 86 -0.14 27.82 32.53
N ASN A 87 1.08 27.30 32.34
CA ASN A 87 1.96 26.92 33.43
C ASN A 87 2.92 28.05 33.86
N HIS A 88 3.25 28.98 32.95
CA HIS A 88 4.24 30.05 33.16
C HIS A 88 3.71 31.39 32.61
N PRO A 89 2.84 32.09 33.35
CA PRO A 89 2.28 33.35 32.88
C PRO A 89 3.36 34.44 32.79
N GLY A 90 3.50 35.06 31.61
CA GLY A 90 4.40 36.20 31.38
C GLY A 90 5.83 35.83 30.97
N GLU A 91 6.18 34.55 30.89
CA GLU A 91 7.47 34.11 30.36
C GLU A 91 7.46 34.01 28.83
N ALA A 92 8.62 34.27 28.22
CA ALA A 92 8.80 34.11 26.78
C ALA A 92 8.77 32.62 26.42
N VAL A 93 7.85 32.24 25.53
CA VAL A 93 7.67 30.83 25.17
C VAL A 93 8.82 30.35 24.29
N PRO A 94 9.53 29.28 24.68
CA PRO A 94 10.53 28.69 23.82
C PRO A 94 9.87 28.09 22.56
N LEU A 95 10.61 28.03 21.46
CA LEU A 95 10.19 27.27 20.28
C LEU A 95 10.14 25.77 20.64
N MET A 96 9.16 25.03 20.12
CA MET A 96 9.11 23.59 20.35
C MET A 96 10.30 22.90 19.65
N LYS A 97 10.87 21.89 20.31
CA LYS A 97 11.87 21.02 19.68
C LYS A 97 11.20 20.24 18.54
N PRO A 98 11.77 20.21 17.33
CA PRO A 98 11.24 19.40 16.25
C PRO A 98 11.30 17.92 16.62
N ILE A 99 10.16 17.23 16.44
CA ILE A 99 10.01 15.81 16.77
C ILE A 99 10.81 14.94 15.79
N PHE A 100 10.84 15.33 14.51
CA PHE A 100 11.41 14.54 13.43
C PHE A 100 12.86 14.89 13.07
N TYR A 101 13.48 15.83 13.79
CA TYR A 101 14.85 16.25 13.52
C TYR A 101 15.76 15.90 14.70
N GLY A 102 16.63 14.90 14.50
CA GLY A 102 17.57 14.42 15.52
C GLY A 102 18.84 15.27 15.67
N GLY A 103 19.08 16.21 14.75
CA GLY A 103 20.26 17.08 14.78
C GLY A 103 20.12 18.29 15.73
N PRO A 104 21.18 19.11 15.84
CA PRO A 104 21.12 20.39 16.54
C PRO A 104 20.10 21.33 15.90
N TRP A 105 19.00 21.62 16.61
CA TRP A 105 17.82 22.27 16.02
C TRP A 105 17.65 23.75 16.33
N ARG A 106 18.47 24.29 17.25
CA ARG A 106 18.49 25.72 17.54
C ARG A 106 19.34 26.41 16.47
N VAL A 107 18.78 27.40 15.77
CA VAL A 107 19.57 28.32 14.96
C VAL A 107 20.38 29.17 15.93
N MET A 108 21.59 28.69 16.26
CA MET A 108 22.56 29.44 17.04
C MET A 108 23.00 30.59 16.15
N ARG A 109 22.59 31.83 16.47
CA ARG A 109 23.11 33.04 15.81
C ARG A 109 24.55 33.30 16.25
N GLY A 110 25.45 32.36 15.98
CA GLY A 110 26.89 32.49 16.23
C GLY A 110 27.39 32.08 17.61
N ASP A 111 26.55 31.78 18.60
CA ASP A 111 27.06 31.32 19.90
C ASP A 111 27.33 29.81 19.91
N VAL A 112 28.56 29.43 20.27
CA VAL A 112 29.00 28.05 20.43
C VAL A 112 28.21 27.40 21.57
N PRO A 113 27.65 26.18 21.43
CA PRO A 113 27.00 25.51 22.54
C PRO A 113 28.04 25.28 23.66
N PRO A 114 27.74 25.62 24.93
CA PRO A 114 28.65 25.31 26.01
C PRO A 114 28.84 23.80 26.05
N THR A 115 30.11 23.39 25.98
CA THR A 115 30.54 21.99 26.07
C THR A 115 30.27 21.48 27.49
N GLY A 116 29.00 21.17 27.78
CA GLY A 116 28.59 20.46 28.98
C GLY A 116 28.95 18.98 28.81
N LYS A 117 29.90 18.51 29.62
CA LYS A 117 30.43 17.16 29.64
C LYS A 117 29.31 16.11 29.59
N PHE A 118 29.33 15.27 28.56
CA PHE A 118 28.66 13.98 28.60
C PHE A 118 29.58 13.03 29.37
N GLU A 119 29.31 12.81 30.64
CA GLU A 119 29.84 11.65 31.35
C GLU A 119 28.97 10.45 30.97
N LEU A 120 29.62 9.45 30.35
CA LEU A 120 29.07 8.13 30.02
C LEU A 120 28.90 7.29 31.28
#